data_AF-A0A4Q0I8P1-F1
#
_entry.id   AF-A0A4Q0I8P1-F1
#
_cell.length_a   1.000
_cell.length_b   1.000
_cell.length_c   1.000
_cell.angle_alpha   90.00
_cell.angle_beta   90.00
_cell.angle_gamma   90.00
#
_symmetry.space_group_name_H-M   'P 1'
#
loop_
_entity.id
_entity.type
_entity.pdbx_description
1 polymer ?
#
loop_
_entity_poly.entity_id
_entity_poly.type
_entity_poly.pdbx_seq_one_letter_code
_entity_poly.pdbx_strand_id
1 'polypeptide(L)' 'MRNRNAKERYLEILNFQHFAKFTTFTTDGDDFRNKVLKNKIDVSVVLDLECVDMFTQFFE' A
#
# COMPACT_ATOMS: atom_id res chain seq x y z
N MET A 1 -14.33 -8.40 -16.18
CA MET A 1 -13.25 -7.97 -15.28
C MET A 1 -13.69 -8.23 -13.85
N ARG A 2 -12.99 -9.09 -13.09
CA ARG A 2 -13.32 -9.37 -11.68
C ARG A 2 -13.06 -8.11 -10.85
N ASN A 3 -14.11 -7.46 -10.38
CA ASN A 3 -14.05 -6.39 -9.37
C ASN A 3 -13.58 -7.02 -8.05
N ARG A 4 -12.27 -6.99 -7.80
CA ARG A 4 -11.66 -7.48 -6.56
C ARG A 4 -11.31 -6.26 -5.71
N ASN A 5 -11.88 -6.18 -4.52
CA ASN A 5 -11.63 -5.09 -3.60
C ASN A 5 -10.20 -5.26 -3.05
N ALA A 6 -9.34 -4.23 -3.16
CA ALA A 6 -7.92 -4.32 -2.80
C ALA A 6 -7.67 -4.71 -1.33
N LYS A 7 -8.68 -4.55 -0.47
CA LYS A 7 -8.62 -4.88 0.96
C LYS A 7 -8.45 -6.38 1.28
N GLU A 8 -8.84 -7.28 0.38
CA GLU A 8 -8.83 -8.72 0.65
C GLU A 8 -7.55 -9.43 0.17
N ARG A 9 -6.66 -8.71 -0.53
CA ARG A 9 -5.52 -9.29 -1.26
C ARG A 9 -4.16 -9.07 -0.59
N TYR A 10 -4.04 -8.05 0.25
CA TYR A 10 -2.79 -7.69 0.92
C TYR A 10 -2.82 -8.06 2.40
N LEU A 11 -1.87 -8.89 2.83
CA LEU A 11 -1.66 -9.24 4.24
C LEU A 11 -0.49 -8.42 4.81
N GLU A 12 -0.77 -7.49 5.73
CA GLU A 12 0.30 -6.77 6.44
C GLU A 12 1.06 -7.71 7.38
N ILE A 13 2.39 -7.72 7.25
CA ILE A 13 3.28 -8.57 8.05
C ILE A 13 4.22 -7.75 8.95
N LEU A 14 4.43 -6.47 8.63
CA LEU A 14 5.24 -5.58 9.43
C LEU A 14 4.71 -4.15 9.30
N ASN A 15 4.64 -3.46 10.43
CA ASN A 15 4.29 -2.05 10.51
C ASN A 15 5.29 -1.34 11.41
N PHE A 16 5.96 -0.31 10.89
CA PHE A 16 6.96 0.43 11.66
C PHE A 16 7.09 1.87 11.19
N GLN A 17 7.68 2.69 12.05
CA GLN A 17 8.02 4.06 11.74
C GLN A 17 9.49 4.17 11.36
N HIS A 18 9.76 4.68 10.16
CA HIS A 18 11.11 4.98 9.70
C HIS A 18 11.40 6.46 9.89
N PHE A 19 12.41 6.78 10.69
CA PHE A 19 12.85 8.16 10.91
C PHE A 19 13.71 8.62 9.74
N ALA A 20 13.09 9.40 8.84
CA ALA A 20 13.73 10.02 7.69
C ALA A 20 13.24 11.46 7.53
N LYS A 21 14.14 12.36 7.14
CA LYS A 21 13.82 13.76 6.90
C LYS A 21 13.52 13.98 5.41
N PHE A 22 12.31 14.39 5.08
CA PHE A 22 11.86 14.60 3.70
C PHE A 22 10.79 15.69 3.63
N THR A 23 10.60 16.25 2.43
CA THR A 23 9.58 17.27 2.17
C THR A 23 8.42 16.64 1.41
N THR A 24 7.19 16.82 1.88
CA THR A 24 5.97 16.31 1.23
C THR A 24 4.91 17.40 1.10
N PHE A 25 3.99 17.24 0.15
CA PHE A 25 2.82 18.09 0.04
C PHE A 25 1.75 17.67 1.06
N THR A 26 1.04 18.64 1.63
CA THR A 26 -0.09 18.38 2.51
C THR A 26 -1.38 18.26 1.71
N THR A 27 -2.34 17.55 2.27
CA THR A 27 -3.73 17.57 1.80
C THR A 27 -4.47 18.85 2.17
N ASP A 28 -3.86 19.70 3.00
CA ASP A 28 -4.49 20.93 3.48
C ASP A 28 -4.41 22.08 2.47
N GLY A 29 -5.54 22.76 2.25
CA GLY A 29 -5.70 23.89 1.33
C GLY A 29 -6.21 23.50 -0.05
N ASP A 30 -6.76 24.46 -0.80
CA ASP A 30 -7.49 24.22 -2.06
C ASP A 30 -6.63 23.63 -3.19
N ASP A 31 -5.33 23.89 -3.20
CA ASP A 31 -4.44 23.57 -4.33
C ASP A 31 -3.39 22.48 -4.02
N PHE A 32 -3.36 21.90 -2.82
CA PHE A 32 -2.36 20.90 -2.40
C PHE A 32 -0.89 21.33 -2.59
N ARG A 33 -0.61 22.63 -2.68
CA ARG A 33 0.73 23.19 -2.96
C ARG A 33 1.58 23.40 -1.72
N ASN A 34 0.99 23.27 -0.53
CA ASN A 34 1.68 23.48 0.73
C ASN A 34 2.66 22.34 0.99
N LYS A 35 3.96 22.66 1.04
CA LYS A 35 5.01 21.71 1.39
C LYS A 35 5.32 21.78 2.87
N VAL A 36 5.46 20.63 3.50
CA VAL A 36 5.89 20.50 4.89
C VAL A 36 7.09 19.59 4.99
N LEU A 37 7.94 19.90 5.97
CA LEU A 37 9.05 19.05 6.36
C LEU A 37 8.55 17.99 7.33
N LYS A 38 8.79 16.72 7.02
CA LYS A 38 8.47 15.56 7.87
C LYS A 38 9.77 14.88 8.29
N ASN A 39 9.78 14.34 9.50
CA ASN A 39 10.93 13.65 10.10
C ASN A 39 10.72 12.13 10.25
N LYS A 40 9.59 11.62 9.76
CA LYS A 40 9.20 10.22 9.88
C LYS A 40 8.24 9.82 8.77
N ILE A 41 8.31 8.55 8.37
CA ILE A 41 7.42 7.88 7.42
C ILE A 41 6.85 6.65 8.13
N ASP A 42 5.55 6.42 7.97
CA ASP A 42 4.92 5.18 8.40
C ASP A 42 5.03 4.17 7.24
N VAL A 43 5.61 3.01 7.53
CA VAL A 43 5.91 1.98 6.54
C VAL A 43 5.14 0.71 6.89
N SER A 44 4.37 0.22 5.91
CA SER A 44 3.68 -1.07 5.97
C SER A 44 4.30 -2.01 4.95
N VAL A 45 4.71 -3.20 5.41
CA VAL A 45 5.15 -4.29 4.53
C VAL A 45 4.01 -5.27 4.41
N VAL A 46 3.55 -5.48 3.18
CA VAL A 46 2.42 -6.34 2.85
C VAL A 46 2.83 -7.45 1.90
N LEU A 47 2.22 -8.62 2.05
CA LEU A 47 2.27 -9.71 1.08
C LEU A 47 1.07 -9.61 0.15
N ASP A 48 1.31 -9.63 -1.16
CA ASP A 48 0.27 -9.82 -2.17
C ASP A 48 -0.02 -11.33 -2.29
N LEU A 49 -1.16 -11.76 -1.73
CA LEU A 49 -1.54 -13.16 -1.74
C LEU A 49 -2.52 -13.43 -2.88
N GLU A 50 -2.05 -14.18 -3.90
CA GLU A 50 -2.92 -14.76 -4.91
C GLU A 50 -3.11 -16.25 -4.63
N CYS A 51 -4.34 -16.67 -4.36
CA CYS A 51 -4.72 -18.07 -4.39
C CYS A 51 -4.98 -18.48 -5.84
N VAL A 52 -4.09 -19.30 -6.40
CA VAL A 52 -4.25 -19.88 -7.74
C VAL A 52 -4.86 -21.27 -7.57
N ASP A 53 -6.01 -21.49 -8.20
CA ASP A 53 -6.70 -22.77 -8.15
C ASP A 53 -5.96 -23.79 -9.03
N MET A 54 -5.36 -24.80 -8.40
CA MET A 54 -4.48 -25.78 -9.05
C MET A 54 -5.26 -26.73 -9.99
N PHE A 55 -6.59 -26.79 -9.86
CA PHE A 55 -7.46 -27.65 -10.67
C PHE A 55 -7.71 -27.14 -12.09
N THR A 56 -7.37 -25.88 -12.39
CA THR A 56 -7.55 -25.32 -13.74
C THR A 56 -6.56 -25.87 -14.77
N GLN A 57 -5.50 -26.56 -14.34
CA GLN A 57 -4.48 -27.15 -15.23
C GLN A 57 -4.69 -28.64 -15.56
N PHE A 58 -5.71 -29.29 -14.97
CA PHE A 58 -5.94 -30.74 -15.13
C PHE A 58 -6.99 -31.11 -16.18
N PHE A 59 -7.56 -30.14 -16.89
CA PHE A 59 -8.63 -30.37 -17.89
C PHE A 59 -8.32 -29.78 -19.29
N GLU A 60 -7.04 -29.57 -19.63
CA GLU A 60 -6.62 -29.27 -21.01
C GLU A 60 -6.02 -30.51 -21.68
#